data_AF-A0AAN9A580-F1
#
_entry.id   AF-A0AAN9A580-F1
#
_cell.length_a   1.000
_cell.length_b   1.000
_cell.length_c   1.000
_cell.angle_alpha   90.00
_cell.angle_beta   90.00
_cell.angle_gamma   90.00
#
_symmetry.space_group_name_H-M   'P 1'
#
loop_
_entity.id
_entity.type
_entity.pdbx_description
1 polymer ?
#
loop_
_entity_poly.entity_id
_entity_poly.type
_entity_poly.pdbx_seq_one_letter_code
_entity_poly.pdbx_strand_id
1 'polypeptide(L)'
;MPRGRVLQGQGKVNSYFPCSFVATLAQFCDKERFSAQHLYYHQFSLIMGLLLKVLLVGVVACVEINAHGYMISPAARNSAWRFGYDTPANYNDNELFCGGRQVQHSRNGGNCGVCGDPWHVSKPRPHERGGRFGRGVITASYTEGQVIPVTLYISANHKGYYEFRLCNNNNPLARETQECLNKQLLQLADGTGTRYYLDGNIRGKHTVYVQLSARLYCSHCVLQWKWVAENNWGICPDGQGRMGCGPQETFVNCADVRILRKGQRPFDSQNPGWKSYANTEQDYIPNAKESMPNVGCHSNI
;
A
#
# COMPACT_ATOMS: atom_id res chain seq x y z
N MET A 1 88.86 -82.72 -34.23
CA MET A 1 88.58 -84.17 -34.30
C MET A 1 87.84 -84.59 -33.03
N PRO A 2 86.93 -85.58 -33.07
CA PRO A 2 85.50 -85.36 -32.76
C PRO A 2 84.93 -86.23 -31.61
N ARG A 3 83.59 -86.13 -31.43
CA ARG A 3 82.59 -87.03 -30.77
C ARG A 3 82.05 -86.45 -29.46
N GLY A 4 80.79 -86.01 -29.39
CA GLY A 4 79.55 -86.81 -29.35
C GLY A 4 78.85 -86.44 -28.02
N ARG A 5 77.54 -86.39 -27.82
CA ARG A 5 76.42 -87.17 -28.36
C ARG A 5 75.09 -86.44 -28.01
N VAL A 6 74.18 -86.48 -28.98
CA VAL A 6 72.71 -86.23 -28.98
C VAL A 6 71.95 -86.74 -27.76
N LEU A 7 70.91 -85.99 -27.31
CA LEU A 7 69.52 -86.44 -27.00
C LEU A 7 68.61 -85.18 -27.04
N GLN A 8 67.86 -84.92 -28.11
CA GLN A 8 66.46 -85.33 -28.39
C GLN A 8 65.44 -85.07 -27.26
N GLY A 9 64.64 -84.03 -27.46
CA GLY A 9 63.34 -83.82 -26.84
C GLY A 9 62.46 -83.02 -27.81
N GLN A 10 61.68 -83.72 -28.63
CA GLN A 10 60.72 -83.12 -29.55
C GLN A 10 59.46 -82.68 -28.81
N GLY A 11 59.05 -81.44 -29.05
CA GLY A 11 57.72 -80.92 -28.72
C GLY A 11 57.36 -79.82 -29.70
N LYS A 12 56.73 -80.18 -30.82
CA LYS A 12 56.01 -79.24 -31.70
C LYS A 12 54.87 -78.61 -30.89
N VAL A 13 54.60 -77.31 -31.02
CA VAL A 13 53.43 -76.74 -31.74
C VAL A 13 53.69 -75.25 -32.04
N ASN A 14 53.52 -74.86 -33.30
CA ASN A 14 53.32 -73.48 -33.75
C ASN A 14 52.03 -72.91 -33.15
N SER A 15 52.00 -71.65 -32.72
CA SER A 15 50.98 -70.69 -33.19
C SER A 15 51.17 -69.31 -32.54
N TYR A 16 51.29 -68.31 -33.42
CA TYR A 16 50.98 -66.91 -33.17
C TYR A 16 49.71 -66.74 -32.32
N PHE A 17 49.73 -65.91 -31.27
CA PHE A 17 48.55 -65.12 -30.88
C PHE A 17 48.99 -63.78 -30.20
N PRO A 18 48.16 -62.73 -30.33
CA PRO A 18 48.54 -61.32 -30.29
C PRO A 18 48.35 -60.66 -28.92
N CYS A 19 48.80 -59.40 -28.84
CA CYS A 19 48.45 -58.41 -27.82
C CYS A 19 46.97 -58.49 -27.40
N SER A 20 46.71 -58.75 -26.12
CA SER A 20 45.42 -58.45 -25.48
C SER A 20 45.53 -58.54 -23.96
N PHE A 21 46.19 -57.58 -23.28
CA PHE A 21 46.09 -57.45 -21.81
C PHE A 21 46.46 -56.03 -21.32
N VAL A 22 45.88 -54.96 -21.91
CA VAL A 22 45.97 -53.59 -21.34
C VAL A 22 44.66 -52.79 -21.47
N ALA A 23 43.54 -53.40 -21.85
CA ALA A 23 42.30 -52.66 -22.12
C ALA A 23 41.35 -52.49 -20.92
N THR A 24 41.58 -53.17 -19.78
CA THR A 24 40.55 -53.29 -18.74
C THR A 24 40.64 -52.27 -17.59
N LEU A 25 41.78 -51.61 -17.39
CA LEU A 25 41.93 -50.59 -16.32
C LEU A 25 41.61 -49.16 -16.77
N ALA A 26 41.83 -48.82 -18.04
CA ALA A 26 41.52 -47.48 -18.58
C ALA A 26 40.00 -47.23 -18.70
N GLN A 27 39.22 -48.25 -19.08
CA GLN A 27 37.76 -48.13 -19.23
C GLN A 27 36.99 -48.00 -17.91
N PHE A 28 37.55 -48.48 -16.79
CA PHE A 28 36.95 -48.30 -15.47
C PHE A 28 37.16 -46.87 -14.94
N CYS A 29 38.33 -46.26 -15.18
CA CYS A 29 38.63 -44.92 -14.72
C CYS A 29 37.82 -43.82 -15.47
N ASP A 30 37.49 -44.05 -16.75
CA ASP A 30 36.64 -43.14 -17.54
C ASP A 30 35.16 -43.19 -17.13
N LYS A 31 34.62 -44.39 -16.82
CA LYS A 31 33.22 -44.51 -16.36
C LYS A 31 32.98 -43.84 -15.01
N GLU A 32 33.92 -43.97 -14.07
CA GLU A 32 33.79 -43.31 -12.76
C GLU A 32 33.96 -41.78 -12.86
N ARG A 33 34.86 -41.28 -13.71
CA ARG A 33 34.99 -39.83 -13.97
C ARG A 33 33.75 -39.24 -14.66
N PHE A 34 33.16 -39.95 -15.62
CA PHE A 34 31.95 -39.52 -16.30
C PHE A 34 30.74 -39.50 -15.35
N SER A 35 30.65 -40.50 -14.45
CA SER A 35 29.62 -40.55 -13.39
C SER A 35 29.78 -39.40 -12.39
N ALA A 36 30.99 -39.12 -11.91
CA ALA A 36 31.26 -38.04 -10.97
C ALA A 36 30.97 -36.65 -11.57
N GLN A 37 31.33 -36.42 -12.83
CA GLN A 37 30.97 -35.19 -13.54
C GLN A 37 29.45 -35.05 -13.71
N HIS A 38 28.75 -36.11 -14.11
CA HIS A 38 27.28 -36.08 -14.22
C HIS A 38 26.59 -35.81 -12.88
N LEU A 39 27.06 -36.40 -11.78
CA LEU A 39 26.56 -36.08 -10.43
C LEU A 39 26.84 -34.64 -10.04
N TYR A 40 28.03 -34.12 -10.35
CA TYR A 40 28.40 -32.72 -10.06
C TYR A 40 27.54 -31.73 -10.84
N TYR A 41 27.30 -31.95 -12.13
CA TYR A 41 26.40 -31.13 -12.94
C TYR A 41 24.95 -31.21 -12.46
N HIS A 42 24.48 -32.40 -12.05
CA HIS A 42 23.14 -32.55 -11.46
C HIS A 42 23.00 -31.80 -10.13
N GLN A 43 23.98 -31.91 -9.24
CA GLN A 43 23.98 -31.20 -7.96
C GLN A 43 24.06 -29.68 -8.17
N PHE A 44 24.92 -29.21 -9.09
CA PHE A 44 25.07 -27.80 -9.41
C PHE A 44 23.77 -27.21 -10.01
N SER A 45 23.11 -27.94 -10.92
CA SER A 45 21.82 -27.55 -11.50
C SER A 45 20.70 -27.49 -10.45
N LEU A 46 20.66 -28.44 -9.52
CA LEU A 46 19.69 -28.43 -8.42
C LEU A 46 19.91 -27.26 -7.46
N ILE A 47 21.15 -26.97 -7.08
CA ILE A 47 21.50 -25.85 -6.20
C ILE A 47 21.19 -24.51 -6.89
N MET A 48 21.58 -24.34 -8.16
CA MET A 48 21.27 -23.14 -8.92
C MET A 48 19.76 -22.94 -9.09
N GLY A 49 19.02 -24.03 -9.36
CA GLY A 49 17.56 -23.99 -9.44
C GLY A 49 16.90 -23.64 -8.11
N LEU A 50 17.44 -24.11 -6.98
CA LEU A 50 16.97 -23.75 -5.65
C LEU A 50 17.24 -22.28 -5.34
N LEU A 51 18.46 -21.79 -5.61
CA LEU A 51 18.83 -20.39 -5.42
C LEU A 51 17.97 -19.46 -6.27
N LEU A 52 17.71 -19.80 -7.53
CA LEU A 52 16.82 -19.02 -8.40
C LEU A 52 15.38 -18.98 -7.85
N LYS A 53 14.87 -20.11 -7.35
CA LYS A 53 13.53 -20.17 -6.74
C LYS A 53 13.46 -19.34 -5.46
N VAL A 54 14.47 -19.41 -4.59
CA VAL A 54 14.56 -18.61 -3.37
C VAL A 54 14.66 -17.12 -3.71
N LEU A 55 15.46 -16.75 -4.71
CA LEU A 55 15.57 -15.38 -5.20
C LEU A 55 14.23 -14.88 -5.77
N LEU A 56 13.55 -15.70 -6.57
CA LEU A 56 12.24 -15.37 -7.15
C LEU A 56 11.17 -15.16 -6.07
N VAL A 57 11.13 -16.05 -5.06
CA VAL A 57 10.21 -15.92 -3.90
C VAL A 57 10.55 -14.69 -3.07
N GLY A 58 11.84 -14.40 -2.85
CA GLY A 58 12.29 -13.21 -2.14
C GLY A 58 11.92 -11.90 -2.87
N VAL A 59 12.05 -11.86 -4.19
CA VAL A 59 11.67 -10.69 -5.02
C VAL A 59 10.15 -10.47 -5.01
N VAL A 60 9.35 -11.54 -5.10
CA VAL A 60 7.88 -11.44 -5.04
C VAL A 60 7.40 -10.98 -3.65
N ALA A 61 8.10 -11.34 -2.58
CA ALA A 61 7.76 -10.93 -1.21
C ALA A 61 8.06 -9.45 -0.90
N CYS A 62 8.84 -8.75 -1.74
CA CYS A 62 9.28 -7.36 -1.50
C CYS A 62 8.47 -6.30 -2.26
N VAL A 63 7.40 -6.65 -2.96
CA VAL A 63 6.54 -5.63 -3.59
C VAL A 63 5.60 -5.06 -2.53
N GLU A 64 6.03 -4.03 -1.82
CA GLU A 64 5.12 -3.16 -1.07
C GLU A 64 4.24 -2.41 -2.08
N ILE A 65 3.08 -2.97 -2.37
CA ILE A 65 2.00 -2.18 -2.98
C ILE A 65 1.56 -1.23 -1.86
N ASN A 66 1.67 0.08 -2.09
CA ASN A 66 1.22 1.13 -1.18
C ASN A 66 -0.23 1.51 -1.53
N ALA A 67 -1.10 1.63 -0.53
CA ALA A 67 -2.47 2.05 -0.78
C ALA A 67 -2.45 3.54 -1.03
N HIS A 68 -3.46 4.02 -1.74
CA HIS A 68 -3.52 5.43 -2.08
C HIS A 68 -4.97 5.84 -2.25
N GLY A 69 -5.33 6.96 -1.62
CA GLY A 69 -6.64 7.52 -1.75
C GLY A 69 -6.80 8.84 -1.04
N TYR A 70 -7.82 9.60 -1.47
CA TYR A 70 -8.17 10.87 -0.88
C TYR A 70 -9.67 11.12 -0.96
N MET A 71 -10.15 12.00 -0.09
CA MET A 71 -11.54 12.44 -0.10
C MET A 71 -11.75 13.56 -1.13
N ILE A 72 -12.67 13.32 -2.06
CA ILE A 72 -13.08 14.23 -3.14
C ILE A 72 -14.13 15.23 -2.64
N SER A 73 -15.16 14.72 -1.97
CA SER A 73 -16.31 15.53 -1.54
C SER A 73 -16.76 15.08 -0.15
N PRO A 74 -16.84 15.97 0.85
CA PRO A 74 -16.30 17.34 0.80
C PRO A 74 -14.80 17.34 0.52
N ALA A 75 -14.30 18.32 -0.23
CA ALA A 75 -12.88 18.33 -0.62
C ALA A 75 -11.98 18.42 0.62
N ALA A 76 -11.05 17.47 0.75
CA ALA A 76 -10.13 17.44 1.88
C ALA A 76 -8.99 18.43 1.72
N ARG A 77 -8.37 18.84 2.83
CA ARG A 77 -7.30 19.84 2.87
C ARG A 77 -6.13 19.53 1.93
N ASN A 78 -5.80 18.24 1.78
CA ASN A 78 -4.79 17.73 0.85
C ASN A 78 -5.18 17.88 -0.61
N SER A 79 -6.46 17.72 -0.96
CA SER A 79 -6.95 17.63 -2.34
C SER A 79 -7.74 18.85 -2.81
N ALA A 80 -8.05 19.80 -1.93
CA ALA A 80 -8.89 20.97 -2.22
C ALA A 80 -8.42 21.77 -3.44
N TRP A 81 -7.11 21.91 -3.62
CA TRP A 81 -6.53 22.60 -4.78
C TRP A 81 -6.96 21.99 -6.14
N ARG A 82 -7.22 20.67 -6.19
CA ARG A 82 -7.70 19.98 -7.41
C ARG A 82 -9.09 20.45 -7.83
N PHE A 83 -9.86 21.00 -6.91
CA PHE A 83 -11.26 21.39 -7.11
C PHE A 83 -11.43 22.91 -7.20
N GLY A 84 -10.34 23.65 -7.41
CA GLY A 84 -10.37 25.10 -7.63
C GLY A 84 -10.41 25.95 -6.36
N TYR A 85 -10.27 25.37 -5.18
CA TYR A 85 -10.14 26.13 -3.94
C TYR A 85 -8.74 26.79 -3.86
N ASP A 86 -8.68 28.04 -3.40
CA ASP A 86 -7.43 28.77 -3.14
C ASP A 86 -6.68 28.17 -1.93
N THR A 87 -6.01 27.04 -2.18
CA THR A 87 -5.24 26.27 -1.23
C THR A 87 -3.92 25.83 -1.88
N PRO A 88 -2.81 25.71 -1.12
CA PRO A 88 -1.56 25.25 -1.70
C PRO A 88 -1.69 23.85 -2.29
N ALA A 89 -1.12 23.63 -3.47
CA ALA A 89 -1.12 22.31 -4.10
C ALA A 89 -0.33 21.29 -3.26
N ASN A 90 -0.94 20.12 -3.05
CA ASN A 90 -0.26 18.90 -2.59
C ASN A 90 -0.40 17.85 -3.70
N TYR A 91 0.67 17.58 -4.43
CA TYR A 91 0.65 16.61 -5.53
C TYR A 91 0.62 15.15 -5.05
N ASN A 92 0.95 14.92 -3.78
CA ASN A 92 0.88 13.63 -3.09
C ASN A 92 -0.35 13.58 -2.18
N ASP A 93 -1.46 14.16 -2.61
CA ASP A 93 -2.67 14.25 -1.79
C ASP A 93 -3.34 12.91 -1.53
N ASN A 94 -3.08 11.89 -2.34
CA ASN A 94 -3.49 10.51 -2.10
C ASN A 94 -2.60 9.75 -1.10
N GLU A 95 -1.58 10.40 -0.54
CA GLU A 95 -0.56 9.85 0.36
C GLU A 95 -0.63 10.51 1.75
N LEU A 96 -1.81 10.55 2.38
CA LEU A 96 -1.92 10.89 3.80
C LEU A 96 -2.07 9.65 4.69
N PHE A 97 -0.98 8.88 4.74
CA PHE A 97 -0.88 7.52 5.25
C PHE A 97 -0.08 7.44 6.56
N CYS A 98 -0.17 8.48 7.39
CA CYS A 98 0.53 8.59 8.67
C CYS A 98 2.08 8.51 8.57
N GLY A 99 2.61 8.77 7.38
CA GLY A 99 4.03 8.61 7.05
C GLY A 99 4.46 7.20 6.64
N GLY A 100 3.52 6.28 6.41
CA GLY A 100 3.78 4.88 6.11
C GLY A 100 3.71 3.98 7.34
N ARG A 101 3.41 2.69 7.10
CA ARG A 101 3.22 1.68 8.16
C ARG A 101 4.40 1.64 9.14
N GLN A 102 5.64 1.63 8.63
CA GLN A 102 6.83 1.58 9.47
C GLN A 102 6.98 2.82 10.35
N VAL A 103 6.77 4.02 9.79
CA VAL A 103 6.83 5.28 10.54
C VAL A 103 5.72 5.34 11.60
N GLN A 104 4.50 4.97 11.23
CA GLN A 104 3.37 4.95 12.16
C GLN A 104 3.62 3.99 13.33
N HIS A 105 3.94 2.72 13.05
CA HIS A 105 3.93 1.68 14.07
C HIS A 105 5.27 1.52 14.78
N SER A 106 6.39 1.51 14.05
CA SER A 106 7.71 1.30 14.65
C SER A 106 8.28 2.56 15.28
N ARG A 107 8.14 3.72 14.63
CA ARG A 107 8.70 5.00 15.14
C ARG A 107 7.72 5.74 16.05
N ASN A 108 6.45 5.81 15.66
CA ASN A 108 5.46 6.62 16.36
C ASN A 108 4.57 5.82 17.33
N GLY A 109 4.83 4.52 17.53
CA GLY A 109 4.08 3.68 18.47
C GLY A 109 2.60 3.50 18.10
N GLY A 110 2.31 3.44 16.80
CA GLY A 110 0.95 3.32 16.24
C GLY A 110 0.23 4.64 16.03
N ASN A 111 0.80 5.76 16.49
CA ASN A 111 0.17 7.06 16.44
C ASN A 111 0.22 7.71 15.04
N CYS A 112 -0.84 8.45 14.71
CA CYS A 112 -1.01 9.20 13.47
C CYS A 112 -1.45 10.63 13.76
N GLY A 113 -1.03 11.59 12.94
CA GLY A 113 -1.54 12.96 13.00
C GLY A 113 -3.04 13.01 12.77
N VAL A 114 -3.72 14.04 13.32
CA VAL A 114 -5.19 14.11 13.29
C VAL A 114 -5.72 14.14 11.85
N CYS A 115 -4.94 14.67 10.91
CA CYS A 115 -5.29 14.76 9.50
C CYS A 115 -4.31 14.00 8.59
N GLY A 116 -3.71 12.91 9.08
CA GLY A 116 -2.94 11.96 8.25
C GLY A 116 -1.45 12.22 8.12
N ASP A 117 -0.96 13.32 8.68
CA ASP A 117 0.47 13.61 8.78
C ASP A 117 1.20 12.60 9.71
N PRO A 118 2.51 12.37 9.54
CA PRO A 118 3.29 11.56 10.48
C PRO A 118 3.27 12.17 11.89
N TRP A 119 3.03 11.34 12.91
CA TRP A 119 2.81 11.83 14.28
C TRP A 119 3.99 12.59 14.87
N HIS A 120 5.23 12.23 14.57
CA HIS A 120 6.40 12.95 15.09
C HIS A 120 6.59 14.35 14.49
N VAL A 121 5.88 14.72 13.41
CA VAL A 121 5.91 16.08 12.86
C VAL A 121 5.31 17.04 13.89
N SER A 122 5.98 18.17 14.09
CA SER A 122 5.57 19.21 15.05
C SER A 122 4.18 19.76 14.72
N LYS A 123 3.39 20.04 15.75
CA LYS A 123 2.08 20.69 15.58
C LYS A 123 2.23 22.22 15.40
N PRO A 124 1.35 22.88 14.64
CA PRO A 124 0.34 22.27 13.77
C PRO A 124 1.02 21.54 12.61
N ARG A 125 0.62 20.28 12.40
CA ARG A 125 1.13 19.50 11.26
C ARG A 125 0.57 20.08 9.96
N PRO A 126 1.19 19.80 8.79
CA PRO A 126 0.81 20.43 7.53
C PRO A 126 -0.69 20.42 7.22
N HIS A 127 -1.40 19.33 7.52
CA HIS A 127 -2.83 19.19 7.26
C HIS A 127 -3.71 19.45 8.48
N GLU A 128 -3.14 19.74 9.64
CA GLU A 128 -3.87 20.23 10.81
C GLU A 128 -4.15 21.73 10.68
N ARG A 129 -5.12 22.23 11.43
CA ARG A 129 -5.51 23.63 11.42
C ARG A 129 -4.36 24.55 11.83
N GLY A 130 -4.12 25.57 11.00
CA GLY A 130 -2.96 26.46 11.10
C GLY A 130 -1.70 25.93 10.38
N GLY A 131 -1.74 24.70 9.86
CA GLY A 131 -0.72 24.16 8.96
C GLY A 131 -0.86 24.68 7.53
N ARG A 132 0.11 24.32 6.68
CA ARG A 132 0.18 24.74 5.26
C ARG A 132 -1.11 24.48 4.49
N PHE A 133 -1.76 23.35 4.71
CA PHE A 133 -2.98 22.93 4.01
C PHE A 133 -4.24 23.13 4.87
N GLY A 134 -4.11 23.24 6.19
CA GLY A 134 -5.22 23.49 7.12
C GLY A 134 -5.62 24.96 7.24
N ARG A 135 -5.98 25.59 6.11
CA ARG A 135 -6.34 27.02 6.00
C ARG A 135 -7.77 27.36 6.46
N GLY A 136 -8.59 26.36 6.78
CA GLY A 136 -9.99 26.55 7.23
C GLY A 136 -10.95 26.93 6.11
N VAL A 137 -10.66 26.52 4.88
CA VAL A 137 -11.51 26.77 3.70
C VAL A 137 -12.71 25.83 3.75
N ILE A 138 -13.92 26.38 3.92
CA ILE A 138 -15.15 25.58 3.93
C ILE A 138 -15.41 25.01 2.53
N THR A 139 -15.33 23.69 2.38
CA THR A 139 -15.50 23.00 1.09
C THR A 139 -16.90 22.43 0.87
N ALA A 140 -17.73 22.35 1.92
CA ALA A 140 -19.14 22.00 1.81
C ALA A 140 -19.99 22.61 2.94
N SER A 141 -21.29 22.77 2.67
CA SER A 141 -22.29 23.13 3.67
C SER A 141 -23.42 22.10 3.67
N TYR A 142 -23.79 21.63 4.85
CA TYR A 142 -24.86 20.66 5.09
C TYR A 142 -25.86 21.20 6.11
N THR A 143 -26.94 20.46 6.35
CA THR A 143 -27.92 20.74 7.41
C THR A 143 -27.80 19.73 8.54
N GLU A 144 -28.04 20.14 9.78
CA GLU A 144 -28.06 19.23 10.93
C GLU A 144 -29.04 18.06 10.69
N GLY A 145 -28.65 16.84 11.04
CA GLY A 145 -29.45 15.65 10.77
C GLY A 145 -29.50 15.18 9.31
N GLN A 146 -28.77 15.81 8.38
CA GLN A 146 -28.73 15.39 6.98
C GLN A 146 -27.94 14.08 6.78
N VAL A 147 -28.41 13.22 5.87
CA VAL A 147 -27.57 12.18 5.26
C VAL A 147 -26.69 12.82 4.20
N ILE A 148 -25.38 12.76 4.37
CA ILE A 148 -24.43 13.41 3.47
C ILE A 148 -23.64 12.37 2.65
N PRO A 149 -23.38 12.64 1.36
CA PRO A 149 -22.45 11.84 0.58
C PRO A 149 -21.01 12.22 0.93
N VAL A 150 -20.17 11.21 1.15
CA VAL A 150 -18.72 11.34 1.24
C VAL A 150 -18.11 10.57 0.07
N THR A 151 -17.61 11.29 -0.93
CA THR A 151 -17.00 10.71 -2.13
C THR A 151 -15.49 10.61 -1.96
N LEU A 152 -14.96 9.43 -2.23
CA LEU A 152 -13.55 9.08 -2.08
C LEU A 152 -12.99 8.63 -3.43
N TYR A 153 -11.72 8.93 -3.68
CA TYR A 153 -10.94 8.36 -4.77
C TYR A 153 -9.96 7.33 -4.23
N ILE A 154 -9.97 6.11 -4.76
CA ILE A 154 -9.04 5.04 -4.38
C ILE A 154 -8.24 4.62 -5.61
N SER A 155 -6.95 4.94 -5.65
CA SER A 155 -6.06 4.52 -6.76
C SER A 155 -5.50 3.11 -6.56
N ALA A 156 -5.23 2.72 -5.32
CA ALA A 156 -4.75 1.39 -4.96
C ALA A 156 -5.53 0.89 -3.74
N ASN A 157 -6.34 -0.16 -3.92
CA ASN A 157 -7.28 -0.67 -2.91
C ASN A 157 -6.65 -1.82 -2.10
N HIS A 158 -6.54 -1.62 -0.79
CA HIS A 158 -6.01 -2.58 0.18
C HIS A 158 -7.07 -3.14 1.13
N LYS A 159 -8.35 -3.16 0.73
CA LYS A 159 -9.49 -3.64 1.54
C LYS A 159 -9.58 -2.90 2.88
N GLY A 160 -10.04 -3.57 3.94
CA GLY A 160 -10.21 -3.00 5.26
C GLY A 160 -11.49 -2.18 5.37
N TYR A 161 -11.45 -1.08 6.12
CA TYR A 161 -12.65 -0.33 6.40
C TYR A 161 -12.42 1.17 6.56
N TYR A 162 -13.47 1.94 6.31
CA TYR A 162 -13.53 3.35 6.64
C TYR A 162 -14.30 3.61 7.91
N GLU A 163 -13.92 4.70 8.56
CA GLU A 163 -14.70 5.36 9.59
C GLU A 163 -14.75 6.86 9.29
N PHE A 164 -15.89 7.48 9.62
CA PHE A 164 -16.10 8.91 9.44
C PHE A 164 -16.38 9.55 10.79
N ARG A 165 -15.65 10.61 11.12
CA ARG A 165 -15.80 11.35 12.38
C ARG A 165 -15.98 12.83 12.11
N LEU A 166 -16.63 13.52 13.04
CA LEU A 166 -16.89 14.94 12.90
C LEU A 166 -16.55 15.68 14.19
N CYS A 167 -15.82 16.79 14.09
CA CYS A 167 -15.56 17.66 15.23
C CYS A 167 -16.26 19.00 15.01
N ASN A 168 -17.06 19.41 15.98
CA ASN A 168 -17.60 20.76 16.03
C ASN A 168 -16.49 21.72 16.50
N ASN A 169 -15.83 22.38 15.56
CA ASN A 169 -14.72 23.29 15.85
C ASN A 169 -15.12 24.75 15.59
N ASN A 170 -16.15 25.22 16.29
CA ASN A 170 -16.66 26.59 16.17
C ASN A 170 -15.66 27.67 16.59
N ASN A 171 -14.60 27.34 17.33
CA ASN A 171 -13.60 28.30 17.76
C ASN A 171 -12.55 28.49 16.65
N PRO A 172 -12.47 29.67 16.01
CA PRO A 172 -11.52 29.91 14.93
C PRO A 172 -10.05 29.93 15.39
N LEU A 173 -9.75 29.76 16.68
CA LEU A 173 -8.40 29.62 17.20
C LEU A 173 -8.09 28.21 17.72
N ALA A 174 -9.10 27.34 17.86
CA ALA A 174 -8.90 25.99 18.35
C ALA A 174 -8.48 25.03 17.23
N ARG A 175 -7.54 24.14 17.53
CA ARG A 175 -7.17 23.03 16.66
C ARG A 175 -8.13 21.87 16.89
N GLU A 176 -8.47 21.15 15.84
CA GLU A 176 -9.11 19.84 15.97
C GLU A 176 -8.24 18.89 16.78
N THR A 177 -8.90 18.03 17.53
CA THR A 177 -8.25 16.97 18.29
C THR A 177 -8.96 15.65 18.04
N GLN A 178 -8.24 14.54 18.21
CA GLN A 178 -8.85 13.22 18.04
C GLN A 178 -9.94 12.97 19.09
N GLU A 179 -9.81 13.56 20.29
CA GLU A 179 -10.83 13.49 21.34
C GLU A 179 -12.13 14.15 20.92
N CYS A 180 -12.07 15.30 20.21
CA CYS A 180 -13.26 15.94 19.67
C CYS A 180 -13.93 15.06 18.60
N LEU A 181 -13.14 14.55 17.66
CA LEU A 181 -13.61 13.68 16.57
C LEU A 181 -14.24 12.39 17.11
N ASN A 182 -13.65 11.79 18.14
CA ASN A 182 -14.15 10.56 18.75
C ASN A 182 -15.50 10.73 19.45
N LYS A 183 -15.91 11.96 19.80
CA LYS A 183 -17.26 12.21 20.34
C LYS A 183 -18.37 12.03 19.30
N GLN A 184 -18.05 12.08 18.01
CA GLN A 184 -19.03 11.96 16.92
C GLN A 184 -18.49 11.04 15.82
N LEU A 185 -18.42 9.74 16.12
CA LEU A 185 -18.29 8.70 15.10
C LEU A 185 -19.64 8.57 14.37
N LEU A 186 -19.65 8.82 13.07
CA LEU A 186 -20.87 8.89 12.26
C LEU A 186 -21.36 7.48 11.90
N GLN A 187 -22.68 7.33 11.89
CA GLN A 187 -23.33 6.10 11.40
C GLN A 187 -23.41 6.14 9.87
N LEU A 188 -23.28 4.97 9.25
CA LEU A 188 -23.63 4.76 7.85
C LEU A 188 -25.14 4.90 7.68
N ALA A 189 -25.55 5.53 6.58
CA ALA A 189 -26.95 5.82 6.33
C ALA A 189 -27.80 4.56 6.05
N ASP A 190 -27.16 3.45 5.68
CA ASP A 190 -27.80 2.15 5.47
C ASP A 190 -28.08 1.37 6.77
N GLY A 191 -27.64 1.90 7.93
CA GLY A 191 -27.85 1.28 9.23
C GLY A 191 -26.90 0.13 9.56
N THR A 192 -25.87 -0.13 8.74
CA THR A 192 -24.91 -1.23 8.97
C THR A 192 -23.89 -0.96 10.08
N GLY A 193 -23.91 0.25 10.65
CA GLY A 193 -23.06 0.66 11.76
C GLY A 193 -22.12 1.81 11.38
N THR A 194 -20.90 1.82 11.90
CA THR A 194 -19.94 2.93 11.74
C THR A 194 -18.74 2.61 10.85
N ARG A 195 -18.66 1.37 10.35
CA ARG A 195 -17.55 0.88 9.52
C ARG A 195 -18.06 0.46 8.16
N TYR A 196 -17.56 1.14 7.12
CA TYR A 196 -17.80 0.73 5.75
C TYR A 196 -16.67 -0.19 5.31
N TYR A 197 -16.96 -1.47 5.07
CA TYR A 197 -15.96 -2.44 4.64
C TYR A 197 -15.74 -2.36 3.14
N LEU A 198 -14.49 -2.22 2.74
CA LEU A 198 -14.11 -2.07 1.35
C LEU A 198 -14.03 -3.40 0.63
N ASP A 199 -14.87 -3.56 -0.39
CA ASP A 199 -14.62 -4.57 -1.40
C ASP A 199 -13.31 -4.24 -2.12
N GLY A 200 -12.46 -5.25 -2.31
CA GLY A 200 -11.18 -5.14 -3.01
C GLY A 200 -11.31 -4.77 -4.50
N ASN A 201 -12.52 -4.82 -5.06
CA ASN A 201 -12.78 -4.46 -6.45
C ASN A 201 -12.94 -2.94 -6.68
N ILE A 202 -13.16 -2.15 -5.63
CA ILE A 202 -13.37 -0.71 -5.77
C ILE A 202 -12.07 -0.03 -6.22
N ARG A 203 -12.08 0.61 -7.39
CA ARG A 203 -11.00 1.48 -7.90
C ARG A 203 -11.62 2.74 -8.48
N GLY A 204 -10.97 3.89 -8.25
CA GLY A 204 -11.48 5.19 -8.66
C GLY A 204 -12.47 5.79 -7.67
N LYS A 205 -13.46 6.52 -8.20
CA LYS A 205 -14.45 7.26 -7.40
C LYS A 205 -15.52 6.33 -6.85
N HIS A 206 -15.85 6.46 -5.57
CA HIS A 206 -17.04 5.86 -4.97
C HIS A 206 -17.54 6.71 -3.81
N THR A 207 -18.81 6.54 -3.43
CA THR A 207 -19.48 7.37 -2.43
C THR A 207 -20.01 6.52 -1.29
N VAL A 208 -19.78 6.98 -0.06
CA VAL A 208 -20.34 6.43 1.16
C VAL A 208 -21.28 7.46 1.78
N TYR A 209 -22.47 7.04 2.18
CA TYR A 209 -23.46 7.93 2.79
C TYR A 209 -23.41 7.81 4.31
N VAL A 210 -23.26 8.93 5.00
CA VAL A 210 -23.19 8.99 6.47
C VAL A 210 -24.25 9.92 7.04
N GLN A 211 -24.74 9.58 8.23
CA GLN A 211 -25.79 10.29 8.93
C GLN A 211 -25.19 11.32 9.91
N LEU A 212 -25.46 12.61 9.68
CA LEU A 212 -25.14 13.66 10.65
C LEU A 212 -26.08 13.59 11.85
N SER A 213 -25.60 13.96 13.04
CA SER A 213 -26.45 14.02 14.23
C SER A 213 -27.47 15.17 14.15
N ALA A 214 -28.69 14.93 14.65
CA ALA A 214 -29.83 15.86 14.52
C ALA A 214 -29.71 17.18 15.32
N ARG A 215 -28.72 17.31 16.20
CA ARG A 215 -28.49 18.53 17.02
C ARG A 215 -27.08 19.08 16.85
N LEU A 216 -26.41 18.71 15.76
CA LEU A 216 -25.05 19.08 15.48
C LEU A 216 -25.03 20.14 14.39
N TYR A 217 -24.64 21.35 14.76
CA TYR A 217 -24.44 22.47 13.85
C TYR A 217 -23.14 23.19 14.21
N CYS A 218 -22.50 23.78 13.21
CA CYS A 218 -21.21 24.43 13.36
C CYS A 218 -20.95 25.41 12.22
N SER A 219 -20.32 26.54 12.53
CA SER A 219 -19.83 27.48 11.52
C SER A 219 -18.62 26.92 10.77
N HIS A 220 -17.85 26.07 11.45
CA HIS A 220 -16.68 25.37 10.96
C HIS A 220 -16.54 24.02 11.70
N CYS A 221 -16.74 22.92 10.99
CA CYS A 221 -16.53 21.55 11.44
C CYS A 221 -15.37 20.92 10.68
N VAL A 222 -14.75 19.92 11.31
CA VAL A 222 -13.76 19.06 10.64
C VAL A 222 -14.36 17.67 10.45
N LEU A 223 -14.58 17.26 9.21
CA LEU A 223 -14.95 15.89 8.84
C LEU A 223 -13.66 15.10 8.60
N GLN A 224 -13.44 14.03 9.36
CA GLN A 224 -12.31 13.13 9.21
C GLN A 224 -12.77 11.84 8.53
N TRP A 225 -12.17 11.53 7.38
CA TRP A 225 -12.18 10.18 6.82
C TRP A 225 -10.94 9.44 7.34
N LYS A 226 -11.13 8.24 7.90
CA LYS A 226 -10.05 7.34 8.29
C LYS A 226 -10.25 6.01 7.57
N TRP A 227 -9.23 5.53 6.89
CA TRP A 227 -9.18 4.21 6.29
C TRP A 227 -8.09 3.37 6.95
N VAL A 228 -8.46 2.22 7.48
CA VAL A 228 -7.51 1.20 7.96
C VAL A 228 -7.49 0.10 6.91
N ALA A 229 -6.34 -0.09 6.27
CA ALA A 229 -6.13 -1.12 5.26
C ALA A 229 -6.09 -2.54 5.87
N GLU A 230 -6.13 -3.57 5.03
CA GLU A 230 -6.16 -4.98 5.45
C GLU A 230 -5.26 -5.88 4.58
N ASN A 231 -4.16 -5.33 4.09
CA ASN A 231 -3.23 -6.02 3.20
C ASN A 231 -1.95 -6.51 3.89
N ASN A 232 -1.77 -6.29 5.20
CA ASN A 232 -0.63 -6.81 5.95
C ASN A 232 -1.03 -8.05 6.75
N TRP A 233 -0.14 -9.03 6.81
CA TRP A 233 -0.27 -10.17 7.72
C TRP A 233 0.22 -9.78 9.12
N GLY A 234 -0.49 -10.23 10.15
CA GLY A 234 -0.06 -10.04 11.53
C GLY A 234 -0.80 -10.93 12.51
N ILE A 235 -0.48 -10.79 13.79
CA ILE A 235 -1.08 -11.55 14.89
C ILE A 235 -2.32 -10.83 15.39
N CYS A 236 -3.43 -11.55 15.48
CA CYS A 236 -4.70 -11.05 15.99
C CYS A 236 -4.77 -11.16 17.52
N PRO A 237 -5.80 -10.56 18.15
CA PRO A 237 -5.98 -10.65 19.60
C PRO A 237 -6.13 -12.07 20.15
N ASP A 238 -6.58 -13.03 19.34
CA ASP A 238 -6.68 -14.45 19.70
C ASP A 238 -5.36 -15.23 19.51
N GLY A 239 -4.27 -14.53 19.19
CA GLY A 239 -2.95 -15.11 18.96
C GLY A 239 -2.76 -15.76 17.59
N GLN A 240 -3.80 -15.84 16.75
CA GLN A 240 -3.67 -16.42 15.41
C GLN A 240 -3.13 -15.40 14.41
N GLY A 241 -2.36 -15.89 13.45
CA GLY A 241 -1.79 -15.08 12.38
C GLY A 241 -2.64 -15.10 11.11
N ARG A 242 -3.09 -13.93 10.65
CA ARG A 242 -3.86 -13.78 9.40
C ARG A 242 -3.70 -12.40 8.79
N MET A 243 -4.13 -12.28 7.53
CA MET A 243 -4.25 -11.00 6.84
C MET A 243 -5.17 -10.06 7.61
N GLY A 244 -4.82 -8.78 7.65
CA GLY A 244 -5.61 -7.75 8.32
C GLY A 244 -5.36 -7.59 9.81
N CYS A 245 -4.62 -8.51 10.41
CA CYS A 245 -4.30 -8.44 11.82
C CYS A 245 -3.00 -7.70 12.10
N GLY A 246 -2.86 -7.25 13.35
CA GLY A 246 -1.73 -6.46 13.78
C GLY A 246 -1.68 -5.07 13.10
N PRO A 247 -0.48 -4.46 13.06
CA PRO A 247 -0.27 -3.15 12.46
C PRO A 247 -0.65 -3.07 10.98
N GLN A 248 -1.65 -2.25 10.65
CA GLN A 248 -2.06 -1.96 9.28
C GLN A 248 -1.74 -0.51 8.90
N GLU A 249 -1.57 -0.26 7.61
CA GLU A 249 -1.48 1.09 7.06
C GLU A 249 -2.79 1.87 7.33
N THR A 250 -2.66 3.14 7.67
CA THR A 250 -3.81 4.01 7.99
C THR A 250 -3.75 5.27 7.15
N PHE A 251 -4.83 5.58 6.44
CA PHE A 251 -5.00 6.84 5.73
C PHE A 251 -5.98 7.74 6.49
N VAL A 252 -5.68 9.02 6.57
CA VAL A 252 -6.56 9.99 7.23
C VAL A 252 -6.62 11.27 6.41
N ASN A 253 -7.82 11.76 6.13
CA ASN A 253 -8.02 13.08 5.53
C ASN A 253 -8.97 13.90 6.40
N CYS A 254 -8.83 15.22 6.35
CA CYS A 254 -9.73 16.17 6.98
C CYS A 254 -10.29 17.13 5.95
N ALA A 255 -11.60 17.38 5.98
CA ALA A 255 -12.25 18.48 5.26
C ALA A 255 -12.90 19.45 6.23
N ASP A 256 -12.82 20.74 5.91
CA ASP A 256 -13.48 21.80 6.65
C ASP A 256 -14.89 22.03 6.04
N VAL A 257 -15.94 21.84 6.84
CA VAL A 257 -17.34 21.91 6.39
C VAL A 257 -18.16 22.79 7.32
N ARG A 258 -19.32 23.24 6.85
CA ARG A 258 -20.31 23.95 7.66
C ARG A 258 -21.56 23.10 7.84
N ILE A 259 -22.15 23.14 9.04
CA ILE A 259 -23.44 22.48 9.30
C ILE A 259 -24.41 23.52 9.82
N LEU A 260 -25.43 23.80 9.03
CA LEU A 260 -26.48 24.75 9.31
C LEU A 260 -27.56 24.13 10.19
N ARG A 261 -28.21 24.94 11.03
CA ARG A 261 -29.41 24.49 11.74
C ARG A 261 -30.55 24.25 10.77
N LYS A 262 -31.45 23.33 11.10
CA LYS A 262 -32.64 23.07 10.28
C LYS A 262 -33.47 24.36 10.18
N GLY A 263 -33.75 24.79 8.95
CA GLY A 263 -34.45 26.04 8.66
C GLY A 263 -33.56 27.26 8.42
N GLN A 264 -32.24 27.17 8.66
CA GLN A 264 -31.30 28.18 8.17
C GLN A 264 -30.95 27.89 6.71
N ARG A 265 -31.14 28.89 5.83
CA ARG A 265 -30.63 28.83 4.45
C ARG A 265 -29.14 29.20 4.44
N PRO A 266 -28.32 28.63 3.56
CA PRO A 266 -26.95 29.11 3.35
C PRO A 266 -26.99 30.62 3.04
N PHE A 267 -26.09 31.38 3.66
CA PHE A 267 -25.94 32.83 3.41
C PHE A 267 -25.52 33.16 1.96
N ASP A 268 -25.30 32.14 1.11
CA ASP A 268 -24.80 32.24 -0.26
C ASP A 268 -25.78 32.78 -1.30
N SER A 269 -27.01 33.18 -0.92
CA SER A 269 -27.87 33.92 -1.86
C SER A 269 -27.37 35.34 -2.17
N GLN A 270 -26.20 35.74 -1.67
CA GLN A 270 -25.57 37.04 -1.93
C GLN A 270 -24.12 36.96 -2.45
N ASN A 271 -23.58 35.77 -2.74
CA ASN A 271 -22.23 35.64 -3.29
C ASN A 271 -22.23 34.77 -4.57
N PRO A 272 -22.13 35.36 -5.78
CA PRO A 272 -22.27 34.65 -7.05
C PRO A 272 -21.11 33.69 -7.40
N GLY A 273 -20.17 33.45 -6.47
CA GLY A 273 -19.01 32.59 -6.67
C GLY A 273 -19.21 31.12 -6.28
N TRP A 274 -20.28 30.77 -5.54
CA TRP A 274 -20.60 29.37 -5.21
C TRP A 274 -21.22 28.68 -6.42
N LYS A 275 -20.39 28.33 -7.41
CA LYS A 275 -20.79 27.31 -8.37
C LYS A 275 -21.00 26.03 -7.59
N SER A 276 -22.24 25.55 -7.58
CA SER A 276 -22.62 24.25 -7.04
C SER A 276 -21.84 23.15 -7.77
N TYR A 277 -20.65 22.81 -7.30
CA TYR A 277 -19.93 21.61 -7.77
C TYR A 277 -20.66 20.31 -7.37
N ALA A 278 -21.74 20.41 -6.60
CA ALA A 278 -22.65 19.33 -6.30
C ALA A 278 -23.37 18.73 -7.52
N ASN A 279 -23.38 19.40 -8.69
CA ASN A 279 -24.16 18.95 -9.86
C ASN A 279 -23.36 18.81 -11.17
N THR A 280 -22.03 18.64 -11.12
CA THR A 280 -21.25 18.26 -12.33
C THR A 280 -20.56 16.92 -12.11
N GLU A 281 -21.37 15.87 -12.03
CA GLU A 281 -21.00 14.56 -12.58
C GLU A 281 -20.59 14.79 -14.05
N GLN A 282 -19.28 14.93 -14.33
CA GLN A 282 -18.55 14.30 -15.45
C GLN A 282 -17.17 14.97 -15.71
N ASP A 283 -16.95 16.26 -15.44
CA ASP A 283 -15.93 17.01 -16.20
C ASP A 283 -14.73 17.61 -15.41
N TYR A 284 -14.16 16.86 -14.46
CA TYR A 284 -12.77 17.15 -14.07
C TYR A 284 -12.02 15.88 -13.65
N ILE A 285 -11.52 15.17 -14.65
CA ILE A 285 -10.29 14.38 -14.54
C ILE A 285 -9.25 15.20 -15.31
N PRO A 286 -8.37 15.98 -14.65
CA PRO A 286 -7.23 16.53 -15.38
C PRO A 286 -6.43 15.33 -15.86
N ASN A 287 -6.29 15.24 -17.18
CA ASN A 287 -5.50 14.24 -17.87
C ASN A 287 -4.18 14.02 -17.11
N ALA A 288 -3.92 12.79 -16.69
CA ALA A 288 -2.62 12.35 -16.19
C ALA A 288 -1.58 12.30 -17.35
N LYS A 289 -1.36 13.45 -17.98
CA LYS A 289 -0.37 13.69 -19.03
C LYS A 289 0.19 15.10 -18.89
N GLU A 290 0.78 15.39 -17.74
CA GLU A 290 1.91 16.32 -17.71
C GLU A 290 3.10 15.57 -17.11
N SER A 291 4.17 15.61 -17.87
CA SER A 291 5.42 14.88 -17.75
C SER A 291 6.01 14.94 -16.33
N MET A 292 6.06 13.80 -15.65
CA MET A 292 7.08 13.58 -14.62
C MET A 292 8.45 13.64 -15.30
N PRO A 293 9.40 14.49 -14.85
CA PRO A 293 10.78 14.33 -15.23
C PRO A 293 11.25 12.95 -14.74
N ASN A 294 11.86 12.22 -15.66
CA ASN A 294 12.35 10.87 -15.49
C ASN A 294 13.45 10.87 -14.41
N VAL A 295 13.10 10.66 -13.14
CA VAL A 295 14.09 10.49 -12.07
C VAL A 295 14.50 9.03 -12.10
N GLY A 296 15.46 8.73 -12.97
CA GLY A 296 16.11 7.42 -13.01
C GLY A 296 16.75 7.12 -11.65
N CYS A 297 16.55 5.90 -11.18
CA CYS A 297 17.30 5.33 -10.06
C CYS A 297 18.79 5.29 -10.44
N HIS A 298 19.54 6.32 -10.07
CA HIS A 298 21.00 6.24 -10.04
C HIS A 298 21.41 5.53 -8.75
N SER A 299 21.76 4.25 -8.89
CA SER A 299 22.65 3.55 -7.97
C SER A 299 24.03 4.20 -8.07
N ASN A 300 24.45 4.92 -7.04
CA ASN A 300 25.85 5.27 -6.85
C ASN A 300 26.42 4.37 -5.76
N ILE A 301 27.27 3.44 -6.24
CA ILE A 301 28.42 2.74 -5.63
C ILE A 301 28.41 2.59 -4.11
#